data_AF-A0A1B6KFD8-F1
#
_entry.id   AF-A0A1B6KFD8-F1
#
_cell.length_a   1.000
_cell.length_b   1.000
_cell.length_c   1.000
_cell.angle_alpha   90.00
_cell.angle_beta   90.00
_cell.angle_gamma   90.00
#
_symmetry.space_group_name_H-M   'P 1'
#
loop_
_entity.id
_entity.type
_entity.pdbx_description
1 polymer ?
#
loop_
_entity_poly.entity_id
_entity_poly.type
_entity_poly.pdbx_seq_one_letter_code
_entity_poly.pdbx_strand_id
1 'polypeptide(L)'
;VETFTANEIARYMPVLLTDLQKFAVAFEQIYRDEYLSYDYSPRQQALHELIGTLKMTLCEVESALWSLDLSFGPAVSRTIMTQKERDVPDFTHRMVRDNGVLFKYRDYLSGWNRLIR
;
A
#
# COMPACT_ATOMS: atom_id res chain seq x y z
N VAL A 1 -17.83 9.44 -16.93
CA VAL A 1 -16.90 9.35 -15.78
C VAL A 1 -16.84 10.76 -15.23
N GLU A 2 -17.29 10.98 -14.00
CA GLU A 2 -17.21 12.30 -13.38
C GLU A 2 -15.73 12.58 -13.07
N THR A 3 -15.14 13.53 -13.79
CA THR A 3 -13.78 14.01 -13.55
C THR A 3 -13.84 14.99 -12.39
N PHE A 4 -13.19 14.65 -11.28
CA PHE A 4 -13.15 15.51 -10.09
C PHE A 4 -12.25 16.73 -10.34
N THR A 5 -12.65 17.88 -9.81
CA THR A 5 -11.80 19.06 -9.78
C THR A 5 -10.60 18.84 -8.85
N ALA A 6 -9.51 19.60 -9.04
CA ALA A 6 -8.33 19.49 -8.19
C ALA A 6 -8.65 19.66 -6.69
N ASN A 7 -9.61 20.52 -6.34
CA ASN A 7 -10.05 20.73 -4.97
C ASN A 7 -10.82 19.52 -4.41
N GLU A 8 -11.55 18.78 -5.23
CA GLU A 8 -12.24 17.57 -4.80
C GLU A 8 -11.24 16.42 -4.63
N ILE A 9 -10.29 16.26 -5.56
CA ILE A 9 -9.20 15.27 -5.44
C ILE A 9 -8.38 15.54 -4.16
N ALA A 10 -8.11 16.82 -3.86
CA ALA A 10 -7.37 17.21 -2.66
C ALA A 10 -8.04 16.74 -1.37
N ARG A 11 -9.38 16.71 -1.30
CA ARG A 11 -10.12 16.20 -0.14
C ARG A 11 -9.96 14.69 0.07
N TYR A 12 -9.62 13.94 -0.98
CA TYR A 12 -9.39 12.50 -0.89
C TYR A 12 -7.93 12.14 -0.61
N MET A 13 -6.98 13.07 -0.68
CA MET A 13 -5.56 12.78 -0.42
C MET A 13 -5.25 12.21 0.97
N PRO A 14 -5.92 12.61 2.07
CA PRO A 14 -5.70 11.96 3.37
C PRO A 14 -6.10 10.47 3.37
N VAL A 15 -7.14 10.12 2.59
CA VAL A 15 -7.56 8.73 2.39
C VAL A 15 -6.52 7.99 1.55
N LEU A 16 -6.02 8.63 0.48
CA LEU A 16 -4.93 8.10 -0.33
C LEU A 16 -3.73 7.73 0.54
N LEU A 17 -3.29 8.65 1.39
CA LEU A 17 -2.17 8.44 2.30
C LEU A 17 -2.42 7.24 3.23
N THR A 18 -3.57 7.24 3.90
CA THR A 18 -3.91 6.21 4.88
C THR A 18 -3.94 4.81 4.25
N ASP A 19 -4.53 4.68 3.07
CA ASP A 19 -4.64 3.39 2.39
C ASP A 19 -3.30 2.93 1.79
N LEU A 20 -2.47 3.84 1.26
CA LEU A 20 -1.11 3.51 0.84
C LEU A 20 -0.26 3.03 2.03
N GLN A 21 -0.40 3.63 3.21
CA GLN A 21 0.29 3.18 4.42
C GLN A 21 -0.17 1.77 4.85
N LYS A 22 -1.47 1.45 4.74
CA LYS A 22 -1.98 0.08 4.97
C LYS A 22 -1.35 -0.93 4.00
N PHE A 23 -1.29 -0.59 2.71
CA PHE A 23 -0.62 -1.43 1.72
C PHE A 23 0.87 -1.58 2.02
N ALA A 24 1.54 -0.54 2.51
CA ALA A 24 2.95 -0.63 2.90
C ALA A 24 3.16 -1.63 4.03
N VAL A 25 2.31 -1.62 5.07
CA VAL A 25 2.37 -2.63 6.15
C VAL A 25 2.18 -4.05 5.59
N ALA A 26 1.24 -4.24 4.66
CA ALA A 26 0.98 -5.54 4.06
C ALA A 26 2.17 -6.02 3.20
N PHE A 27 2.71 -5.17 2.32
CA PHE A 27 3.84 -5.53 1.47
C PHE A 27 5.13 -5.75 2.26
N GLU A 28 5.38 -5.01 3.34
CA GLU A 28 6.49 -5.30 4.26
C GLU A 28 6.39 -6.72 4.84
N GLN A 29 5.18 -7.17 5.21
CA GLN A 29 4.98 -8.54 5.71
C GLN A 29 5.20 -9.57 4.60
N ILE A 30 4.67 -9.36 3.39
CA ILE A 30 4.88 -10.27 2.24
C ILE A 30 6.37 -10.40 1.92
N TYR A 31 7.09 -9.28 1.87
CA TYR A 31 8.53 -9.29 1.62
C TYR A 31 9.30 -10.02 2.73
N ARG A 32 8.95 -9.81 4.00
CA ARG A 32 9.57 -10.52 5.13
C ARG A 32 9.36 -12.03 5.03
N ASP A 33 8.16 -12.44 4.64
CA ASP A 33 7.78 -13.84 4.48
C ASP A 33 8.56 -14.56 3.37
N GLU A 34 8.84 -13.85 2.27
CA GLU A 34 9.69 -14.32 1.17
C GLU A 34 11.19 -14.24 1.49
N TYR A 35 11.63 -13.26 2.29
CA TYR A 35 13.02 -13.16 2.72
C TYR A 35 13.45 -14.37 3.57
N LEU A 36 12.54 -14.90 4.38
CA LEU A 36 12.78 -16.07 5.21
C LEU A 36 12.90 -17.39 4.41
N SER A 37 12.50 -17.42 3.14
CA SER A 37 12.63 -18.62 2.30
C SER A 37 13.98 -18.75 1.59
N TYR A 38 14.97 -17.88 1.88
CA TYR A 38 16.36 -17.93 1.38
C TYR A 38 16.59 -17.87 -0.14
N ASP A 39 15.53 -17.73 -0.93
CA ASP A 39 15.63 -17.64 -2.39
C ASP A 39 15.66 -16.17 -2.85
N TYR A 40 16.75 -15.75 -3.49
CA TYR A 40 16.84 -14.47 -4.21
C TYR A 40 16.03 -14.55 -5.50
N SER A 41 14.71 -14.67 -5.35
CA SER A 41 13.79 -14.92 -6.45
C SER A 41 13.43 -13.62 -7.18
N PRO A 42 13.04 -13.68 -8.46
CA PRO A 42 12.47 -12.54 -9.18
C PRO A 42 11.30 -11.89 -8.44
N ARG A 43 10.55 -12.69 -7.66
CA ARG A 43 9.46 -12.20 -6.80
C ARG A 43 9.98 -11.32 -5.68
N GLN A 44 11.07 -11.70 -5.02
CA GLN A 44 11.68 -10.90 -3.95
C GLN A 44 12.17 -9.56 -4.49
N GLN A 45 12.83 -9.55 -5.65
CA GLN A 45 13.28 -8.31 -6.30
C GLN A 45 12.09 -7.40 -6.65
N ALA A 46 11.05 -7.95 -7.28
CA ALA A 46 9.85 -7.19 -7.63
C ALA A 46 9.15 -6.59 -6.38
N LEU A 47 9.10 -7.34 -5.28
CA LEU A 47 8.57 -6.85 -4.00
C LEU A 47 9.45 -5.74 -3.41
N HIS A 48 10.76 -5.86 -3.48
CA HIS A 48 11.69 -4.83 -3.02
C HIS A 48 11.50 -3.52 -3.79
N GLU A 49 11.44 -3.60 -5.13
CA GLU A 49 11.19 -2.45 -6.00
C GLU A 49 9.82 -1.83 -5.72
N LEU A 50 8.76 -2.65 -5.61
CA LEU A 50 7.41 -2.19 -5.27
C LEU A 50 7.37 -1.42 -3.95
N ILE A 51 8.00 -1.95 -2.90
CA ILE A 51 8.08 -1.27 -1.59
C ILE A 51 8.85 0.05 -1.72
N GLY A 52 9.92 0.09 -2.52
CA GLY A 52 10.66 1.31 -2.82
C GLY A 52 9.79 2.37 -3.50
N THR A 53 9.07 1.99 -4.56
CA THR A 53 8.15 2.88 -5.26
C THR A 53 7.04 3.38 -4.34
N LEU A 54 6.43 2.49 -3.56
CA LEU A 54 5.36 2.85 -2.62
C LEU A 54 5.83 3.85 -1.56
N LYS A 55 7.06 3.68 -1.04
CA LYS A 55 7.66 4.65 -0.11
C LYS A 55 7.84 6.01 -0.75
N MET A 56 8.33 6.08 -1.99
CA MET A 56 8.44 7.37 -2.70
C MET A 56 7.06 8.00 -2.90
N THR A 57 6.06 7.22 -3.33
CA THR A 57 4.69 7.73 -3.48
C THR A 57 4.11 8.26 -2.18
N LEU A 58 4.35 7.58 -1.04
CA LEU A 58 3.94 8.07 0.27
C LEU A 58 4.58 9.43 0.59
N CYS A 59 5.89 9.59 0.38
CA CYS A 59 6.58 10.86 0.61
C CYS A 59 6.01 12.00 -0.25
N GLU A 60 5.69 11.73 -1.51
CA GLU A 60 5.09 12.72 -2.41
C GLU A 60 3.69 13.13 -1.95
N VAL A 61 2.86 12.16 -1.54
CA VAL A 61 1.50 12.43 -1.02
C VAL A 61 1.56 13.23 0.29
N GLU A 62 2.46 12.88 1.21
CA GLU A 62 2.68 13.62 2.46
C GLU A 62 3.15 15.06 2.18
N SER A 63 4.08 15.23 1.23
CA SER A 63 4.58 16.54 0.83
C SER A 63 3.50 17.41 0.18
N ALA A 64 2.63 16.81 -0.63
CA ALA A 64 1.49 17.48 -1.24
C ALA A 64 0.45 17.91 -0.18
N LEU A 65 0.12 17.02 0.76
CA LEU A 65 -0.78 17.33 1.87
C LEU A 65 -0.25 18.49 2.72
N TRP A 66 1.04 18.47 3.04
CA TRP A 66 1.69 19.56 3.77
C TRP A 66 1.65 20.88 2.99
N SER A 67 1.96 20.85 1.70
CA SER A 67 1.99 22.03 0.84
C SER A 67 0.62 22.66 0.62
N LEU A 68 -0.45 21.88 0.75
CA LEU A 68 -1.85 22.32 0.63
C LEU A 68 -2.51 22.64 1.97
N ASP A 69 -1.75 22.60 3.07
CA ASP A 69 -2.24 22.80 4.44
C ASP A 69 -3.43 21.88 4.79
N LEU A 70 -3.37 20.64 4.30
CA LEU A 70 -4.39 19.63 4.54
C LEU A 70 -4.00 18.78 5.73
N SER A 71 -4.85 18.74 6.75
CA SER A 71 -4.65 17.87 7.90
C SER A 71 -4.74 16.40 7.49
N PHE A 72 -3.83 15.57 7.98
CA PHE A 72 -3.89 14.13 7.88
C PHE A 72 -3.67 13.47 9.25
N GLY A 73 -4.19 12.26 9.39
CA GLY A 73 -4.12 11.50 10.63
C GLY A 73 -2.70 11.02 10.97
N PRO A 74 -2.50 10.44 12.17
CA PRO A 74 -1.23 9.83 12.53
C PRO A 74 -0.89 8.69 11.57
N ALA A 75 0.40 8.42 11.40
CA ALA A 75 0.88 7.32 10.58
C ALA A 75 0.24 5.98 11.01
N VAL A 76 -0.17 5.19 10.03
CA VAL A 76 -0.74 3.87 10.29
C VAL A 76 0.29 2.97 10.96
N SER A 77 -0.02 2.52 12.17
CA SER A 77 0.80 1.57 12.92
C SER A 77 0.80 0.20 12.25
N ARG A 78 1.94 -0.50 12.35
CA ARG A 78 2.07 -1.91 11.96
C ARG A 78 1.03 -2.82 12.64
N THR A 79 0.50 -2.44 13.79
CA THR A 79 -0.53 -3.20 14.51
C THR A 79 -1.86 -3.32 13.77
N ILE A 80 -2.05 -2.60 12.66
CA ILE A 80 -3.23 -2.76 11.79
C ILE A 80 -3.36 -4.18 11.21
N MET A 81 -2.22 -4.87 11.07
CA MET A 81 -2.19 -6.29 10.72
C MET A 81 -1.96 -7.10 11.99
N THR A 82 -2.97 -7.88 12.38
CA THR A 82 -2.98 -8.70 13.59
C THR A 82 -1.93 -9.82 13.51
N GLN A 83 -1.54 -10.37 14.66
CA GLN A 83 -0.57 -11.47 14.69
C GLN A 83 -1.04 -12.69 13.88
N LYS A 84 -2.35 -12.99 13.90
CA LYS A 84 -2.92 -14.12 13.13
C LYS A 84 -2.84 -13.90 11.61
N GLU A 85 -2.91 -12.65 11.15
CA GLU A 85 -2.76 -12.32 9.73
C GLU A 85 -1.29 -12.35 9.30
N ARG A 86 -0.37 -12.02 10.22
CA ARG A 86 1.08 -12.11 10.02
C ARG A 86 1.56 -13.55 9.99
N ASP A 87 1.14 -14.34 10.97
CA ASP A 87 1.54 -15.73 11.18
C ASP A 87 0.47 -16.68 10.62
N VAL A 88 0.43 -16.77 9.30
CA VAL A 88 -0.42 -17.74 8.61
C VAL A 88 0.12 -19.17 8.78
N PRO A 89 -0.76 -20.17 9.02
CA PRO A 89 -0.36 -21.51 9.47
C PRO A 89 0.34 -22.35 8.38
N ASP A 90 0.04 -22.09 7.11
CA ASP A 90 0.61 -22.85 5.99
C ASP A 90 0.77 -22.00 4.73
N PHE A 91 1.46 -22.60 3.76
CA PHE A 91 1.77 -21.97 2.48
C PHE A 91 0.54 -21.59 1.66
N THR A 92 -0.54 -22.38 1.71
CA THR A 92 -1.78 -22.09 0.97
C THR A 92 -2.45 -20.85 1.54
N HIS A 93 -2.56 -20.74 2.86
CA HIS A 93 -3.11 -19.55 3.52
C HIS A 93 -2.24 -18.31 3.25
N ARG A 94 -0.92 -18.46 3.22
CA ARG A 94 0.00 -17.39 2.82
C ARG A 94 -0.27 -16.93 1.38
N MET A 95 -0.36 -17.86 0.43
CA MET A 95 -0.68 -17.54 -0.96
C MET A 95 -2.03 -16.82 -1.10
N VAL A 96 -3.07 -17.27 -0.39
CA VAL A 96 -4.40 -16.64 -0.42
C VAL A 96 -4.32 -15.21 0.10
N ARG A 97 -3.65 -14.98 1.23
CA ARG A 97 -3.45 -13.65 1.81
C ARG A 97 -2.69 -12.73 0.85
N ASP A 98 -1.54 -13.18 0.36
CA ASP A 98 -0.64 -12.37 -0.46
C ASP A 98 -1.29 -11.97 -1.79
N ASN A 99 -1.94 -12.91 -2.46
CA ASN A 99 -2.70 -12.63 -3.69
C ASN A 99 -3.87 -11.68 -3.39
N GLY A 100 -4.57 -11.85 -2.26
CA GLY A 100 -5.62 -10.94 -1.83
C GLY A 100 -5.14 -9.49 -1.70
N VAL A 101 -3.95 -9.28 -1.12
CA VAL A 101 -3.32 -7.95 -1.03
C VAL A 101 -2.98 -7.40 -2.40
N LEU A 102 -2.36 -8.20 -3.27
CA LEU A 102 -1.96 -7.79 -4.63
C LEU A 102 -3.17 -7.39 -5.48
N PHE A 103 -4.25 -8.17 -5.47
CA PHE A 103 -5.47 -7.84 -6.21
C PHE A 103 -6.12 -6.56 -5.69
N LYS A 104 -6.23 -6.40 -4.37
CA LYS A 104 -6.76 -5.16 -3.77
C LYS A 104 -5.92 -3.94 -4.13
N TYR A 105 -4.60 -4.07 -4.12
CA TYR A 105 -3.71 -2.96 -4.49
C TYR A 105 -3.87 -2.56 -5.96
N ARG A 106 -3.92 -3.54 -6.86
CA ARG A 106 -4.17 -3.28 -8.29
C ARG A 106 -5.50 -2.57 -8.52
N ASP A 107 -6.56 -3.07 -7.89
CA ASP A 107 -7.91 -2.51 -8.06
C ASP A 107 -7.99 -1.09 -7.47
N TYR A 108 -7.32 -0.86 -6.34
CA TYR A 108 -7.17 0.45 -5.71
C TYR A 108 -6.45 1.45 -6.63
N LEU A 109 -5.28 1.10 -7.18
CA LEU A 109 -4.55 1.96 -8.12
C LEU A 109 -5.38 2.23 -9.38
N SER A 110 -6.10 1.23 -9.87
CA SER A 110 -6.99 1.38 -11.03
C SER A 110 -8.13 2.36 -10.73
N GLY A 111 -8.68 2.34 -9.51
CA GLY A 111 -9.66 3.31 -9.04
C GLY A 111 -9.11 4.73 -9.05
N TRP A 112 -7.95 4.95 -8.44
CA TRP A 112 -7.30 6.27 -8.41
C TRP A 112 -6.95 6.80 -9.79
N ASN A 113 -6.41 5.95 -10.68
CA ASN A 113 -6.10 6.36 -12.05
C ASN A 113 -7.35 6.77 -12.84
N ARG A 114 -8.53 6.22 -12.52
CA ARG A 114 -9.82 6.65 -13.11
C ARG A 114 -10.36 7.94 -12.51
N LEU A 115 -10.00 8.28 -11.28
CA LEU A 115 -10.42 9.51 -10.62
C LEU A 115 -9.59 10.73 -11.07
N ILE A 116 -8.30 10.50 -11.36
CA ILE A 116 -7.34 11.56 -11.70
C ILE A 116 -7.31 11.86 -13.21
N ARG A 117 -7.67 10.89 -14.07
CA ARG A 117 -7.74 11.06 -15.53
C ARG A 117 -9.14 11.48 -15.98
#